data_AF-A0A940NQM8-F1
#
_entry.id   AF-A0A940NQM8-F1
#
_cell.length_a   1.000
_cell.length_b   1.000
_cell.length_c   1.000
_cell.angle_alpha   90.00
_cell.angle_beta   90.00
_cell.angle_gamma   90.00
#
_symmetry.space_group_name_H-M   'P 1'
#
loop_
_entity.id
_entity.type
_entity.pdbx_description
1 polymer ?
#
loop_
_entity_poly.entity_id
_entity_poly.type
_entity_poly.pdbx_seq_one_letter_code
_entity_poly.pdbx_strand_id
1 'polypeptide(L)' 'MREIEVVIDTEEIAEFFYQQLIQRGYVPEDEEIEELADITFEYLLEKCMIDEIEEEE' A
#
# COMPACT_ATOMS: atom_id res chain seq x y z
N MET A 1 23.30 4.18 7.17
CA MET A 1 22.30 3.53 6.31
C MET A 1 21.96 4.51 5.20
N ARG A 2 21.67 4.05 3.99
CA ARG A 2 21.05 4.92 2.98
C ARG A 2 19.55 4.80 3.21
N GLU A 3 18.96 5.83 3.79
CA GLU A 3 17.51 5.98 3.83
C GLU A 3 17.09 6.34 2.40
N ILE A 4 16.26 5.49 1.80
CA ILE A 4 15.61 5.80 0.52
C ILE A 4 14.29 6.42 0.93
N GLU A 5 14.12 7.70 0.60
CA GLU A 5 12.85 8.39 0.77
C GLU A 5 11.92 7.88 -0.33
N VAL A 6 10.93 7.06 0.06
CA VAL A 6 9.93 6.50 -0.86
C VAL A 6 8.60 7.12 -0.48
N VAL A 7 7.97 7.77 -1.44
CA VAL A 7 6.58 8.25 -1.32
C VAL A 7 5.70 7.12 -1.82
N ILE A 8 4.79 6.65 -0.97
CA ILE A 8 3.87 5.56 -1.27
C ILE A 8 2.45 6.07 -1.02
N ASP A 9 1.56 5.87 -1.99
CA ASP A 9 0.12 6.07 -1.83
C ASP A 9 -0.61 4.71 -1.74
N THR A 10 -1.85 4.74 -1.28
CA THR A 10 -2.69 3.54 -1.17
C THR A 10 -3.09 2.99 -2.55
N GLU A 11 -3.15 3.83 -3.58
CA GLU A 11 -3.41 3.40 -4.97
C GLU A 11 -2.28 2.53 -5.55
N GLU A 12 -1.01 2.89 -5.33
CA GLU A 12 0.16 2.11 -5.77
C GLU A 12 0.21 0.77 -5.02
N ILE A 13 -0.10 0.77 -3.72
CA ILE A 13 -0.19 -0.46 -2.93
C ILE A 13 -1.30 -1.37 -3.50
N ALA A 14 -2.48 -0.82 -3.78
CA ALA A 14 -3.61 -1.52 -4.37
C ALA A 14 -3.23 -2.15 -5.72
N GLU A 15 -2.67 -1.37 -6.65
CA GLU A 15 -2.24 -1.86 -7.95
C GLU A 15 -1.19 -2.98 -7.82
N PHE A 16 -0.23 -2.82 -6.91
CA PHE A 16 0.77 -3.84 -6.64
C PHE A 16 0.12 -5.16 -6.21
N PHE A 17 -0.77 -5.14 -5.22
CA PHE A 17 -1.43 -6.35 -4.74
C PHE A 17 -2.31 -6.99 -5.80
N TYR A 18 -3.08 -6.18 -6.54
CA TYR A 18 -3.89 -6.68 -7.65
C TYR A 18 -3.03 -7.46 -8.66
N GLN A 19 -1.93 -6.86 -9.16
CA GLN A 19 -1.04 -7.52 -10.10
C GLN A 19 -0.41 -8.80 -9.52
N GLN A 20 0.01 -8.76 -8.26
CA GLN A 20 0.60 -9.91 -7.58
C GLN A 20 -0.41 -11.06 -7.40
N LEU A 21 -1.66 -10.75 -7.07
CA LEU A 21 -2.72 -11.74 -6.88
C LEU A 21 -3.14 -12.36 -8.21
N ILE A 22 -3.30 -11.56 -9.26
CA ILE A 22 -3.58 -12.04 -10.62
C ILE A 22 -2.46 -12.98 -11.11
N GLN A 23 -1.19 -12.62 -10.92
CA GLN A 23 -0.05 -13.47 -11.31
C GLN A 23 -0.01 -14.82 -10.58
N ARG A 24 -0.64 -14.90 -9.41
CA ARG A 24 -0.76 -16.13 -8.60
C ARG A 24 -2.06 -16.91 -8.88
N GLY A 25 -2.90 -16.42 -9.79
CA GLY A 25 -4.14 -17.07 -10.21
C GLY A 25 -5.36 -16.76 -9.34
N TYR A 26 -5.29 -15.71 -8.50
CA TYR A 26 -6.45 -15.20 -7.79
C TYR A 26 -7.22 -14.21 -8.66
N VAL A 27 -8.50 -14.00 -8.35
CA VAL A 27 -9.35 -12.97 -8.94
C VAL A 27 -9.91 -12.15 -7.78
N PRO A 28 -9.14 -11.17 -7.27
CA PRO A 28 -9.59 -10.32 -6.19
C PRO A 28 -10.65 -9.33 -6.69
N GLU A 29 -11.60 -9.00 -5.83
CA GLU A 29 -12.53 -7.89 -6.08
C GLU A 29 -11.86 -6.55 -5.75
N ASP A 30 -12.30 -5.46 -6.39
CA ASP A 30 -11.70 -4.13 -6.22
C ASP A 30 -11.75 -3.70 -4.73
N GLU A 31 -12.88 -3.92 -4.05
CA GLU A 31 -13.03 -3.65 -2.60
C GLU A 31 -12.01 -4.43 -1.75
N GLU A 32 -11.69 -5.69 -2.11
CA GLU A 32 -10.70 -6.48 -1.36
C GLU A 32 -9.29 -5.91 -1.50
N ILE A 33 -8.97 -5.33 -2.66
CA ILE A 33 -7.68 -4.72 -2.94
C ILE A 33 -7.54 -3.38 -2.21
N GLU A 34 -8.59 -2.56 -2.22
CA GLU A 34 -8.63 -1.29 -1.50
C GLU A 34 -8.43 -1.53 0.01
N GLU A 35 -9.18 -2.45 0.61
CA GLU A 35 -9.01 -2.82 2.02
C GLU A 35 -7.62 -3.37 2.32
N LEU A 36 -7.03 -4.18 1.42
CA LEU A 36 -5.66 -4.67 1.58
C LEU A 36 -4.63 -3.53 1.54
N ALA A 37 -4.85 -2.52 0.71
CA ALA A 37 -3.98 -1.36 0.64
C ALA A 37 -4.02 -0.56 1.94
N ASP A 38 -5.22 -0.27 2.46
CA ASP A 38 -5.41 0.46 3.72
C ASP A 38 -4.78 -0.30 4.90
N ILE A 39 -5.05 -1.61 5.02
CA ILE A 39 -4.46 -2.44 6.07
C ILE A 39 -2.93 -2.45 5.97
N THR A 40 -2.39 -2.49 4.76
CA THR A 40 -0.93 -2.51 4.55
C THR A 40 -0.32 -1.16 4.90
N PHE A 41 -0.95 -0.06 4.52
CA PHE A 41 -0.50 1.29 4.85
C PHE A 41 -0.46 1.49 6.38
N GLU A 42 -1.54 1.16 7.07
CA GLU A 42 -1.62 1.17 8.54
C GLU A 42 -0.55 0.29 9.20
N TYR A 43 -0.31 -0.89 8.65
CA TYR A 43 0.75 -1.77 9.14
C TYR A 43 2.16 -1.15 8.97
N LEU A 44 2.42 -0.49 7.85
CA LEU A 44 3.70 0.18 7.59
C LEU A 44 3.90 1.40 8.52
N LEU A 45 2.83 2.14 8.80
CA LEU A 45 2.81 3.21 9.81
C LEU A 45 3.13 2.65 11.20
N GLU A 46 2.46 1.57 11.62
CA GLU A 46 2.68 0.94 12.93
C GLU A 46 4.13 0.43 13.10
N LYS A 47 4.77 0.00 12.01
CA LYS A 47 6.18 -0.41 12.00
C LYS A 47 7.16 0.75 11.94
N CYS A 48 6.70 1.99 11.94
CA CYS A 48 7.50 3.20 11.74
C CYS A 48 8.38 3.08 10.49
N MET A 49 7.84 2.46 9.43
CA MET A 49 8.52 2.32 8.13
C MET A 49 8.21 3.49 7.21
N ILE A 50 7.05 4.11 7.38
CA ILE A 50 6.59 5.31 6.67
C ILE A 50 6.02 6.30 7.69
N ASP A 51 5.94 7.57 7.29
CA ASP A 51 5.25 8.63 8.02
C ASP A 51 4.12 9.15 7.14
N GLU A 52 2.93 9.34 7.71
CA GLU A 52 1.80 9.93 7.00
C GLU A 52 2.07 11.43 6.77
N ILE A 53 1.92 11.88 5.53
CA ILE A 53 2.07 13.28 5.15
C ILE A 53 0.66 13.83 4.94
N GLU A 54 0.12 14.54 5.93
CA GLU A 54 -1.08 15.35 5.71
C GLU A 54 -0.69 16.50 4.78
N GLU A 55 -1.29 16.58 3.58
CA GLU A 55 -1.17 17.79 2.75
C GLU A 55 -1.86 18.95 3.50
N GLU A 56 -1.09 19.83 4.14
CA GLU A 56 -1.63 21.09 4.69
C GLU A 56 -2.24 21.91 3.54
N GLU A 57 -3.55 22.21 3.62
CA GLU A 57 -4.33 23.00 2.63
C GLU A 57 -3.68 24.33 2.18
#